data_AF-A0A496N6E9-F1
#
_entry.id   AF-A0A496N6E9-F1
#
_cell.length_a   1.000
_cell.length_b   1.000
_cell.length_c   1.000
_cell.angle_alpha   90.00
_cell.angle_beta   90.00
_cell.angle_gamma   90.00
#
_symmetry.space_group_name_H-M   'P 1'
#
loop_
_entity.id
_entity.type
_entity.pdbx_description
1 polymer ?
#
loop_
_entity_poly.entity_id
_entity_poly.type
_entity_poly.pdbx_seq_one_letter_code
_entity_poly.pdbx_strand_id
1 'polypeptide(L)'
;MNNNFHHQHTAHCESGVMSTLLKSHGVDFNEAMVFGLASALTFVYIPLVKINGMPLISYRMPPRSIIKKVSKLLKVRLKIQKFRSSEIGQQALDKALAEN
;
A
#
# COMPACT_ATOMS: atom_id res chain seq x y z
N MET A 1 25.94 -5.82 -4.07
CA MET A 1 24.78 -5.29 -4.82
C MET A 1 24.24 -6.38 -5.73
N ASN A 2 23.27 -7.15 -5.26
CA ASN A 2 22.40 -7.90 -6.16
C ASN A 2 21.00 -7.33 -5.94
N ASN A 3 20.76 -6.14 -6.52
CA ASN A 3 19.43 -5.52 -6.59
C ASN A 3 18.61 -6.34 -7.60
N ASN A 4 18.29 -7.58 -7.24
CA ASN A 4 17.46 -8.45 -8.05
C ASN A 4 16.00 -8.04 -7.86
N PHE A 5 15.71 -6.79 -8.23
CA PHE A 5 14.37 -6.25 -8.26
C PHE A 5 13.65 -6.88 -9.43
N HIS A 6 12.83 -7.88 -9.12
CA HIS A 6 11.94 -8.47 -10.11
C HIS A 6 10.77 -7.51 -10.31
N HIS A 7 10.76 -6.82 -11.45
CA HIS A 7 9.60 -6.02 -11.83
C HIS A 7 8.36 -6.91 -11.93
N GLN A 8 7.27 -6.45 -11.30
CA GLN A 8 5.98 -7.10 -11.34
C GLN A 8 4.95 -6.10 -11.84
N HIS A 9 4.13 -6.51 -12.80
CA HIS A 9 3.00 -5.71 -13.23
C HIS A 9 1.88 -5.82 -12.19
N THR A 10 1.36 -4.67 -11.75
CA THR A 10 0.35 -4.58 -10.70
C THR A 10 -0.77 -3.65 -11.14
N ALA A 11 -2.01 -3.98 -10.79
CA ALA A 11 -3.18 -3.21 -11.20
C ALA A 11 -3.45 -1.98 -10.30
N HIS A 12 -3.03 -2.02 -9.03
CA HIS A 12 -3.27 -0.93 -8.09
C HIS A 12 -2.00 -0.49 -7.38
N CYS A 13 -1.89 0.83 -7.17
CA CYS A 13 -0.69 1.46 -6.62
C CYS A 13 -0.34 0.92 -5.22
N GLU A 14 -1.26 0.97 -4.25
CA GLU A 14 -0.92 0.60 -2.87
C GLU A 14 -0.59 -0.89 -2.68
N SER A 15 -1.38 -1.79 -3.28
CA SER A 15 -1.13 -3.25 -3.20
C SER A 15 0.09 -3.66 -4.02
N GLY A 16 0.32 -3.02 -5.15
CA GLY A 16 1.48 -3.27 -5.98
C GLY A 16 2.79 -2.91 -5.28
N VAL A 17 2.86 -1.72 -4.68
CA VAL A 17 4.02 -1.32 -3.87
C VAL A 17 4.25 -2.27 -2.69
N MET A 18 3.19 -2.64 -1.97
CA MET A 18 3.32 -3.55 -0.81
C MET A 18 3.79 -4.95 -1.20
N SER A 19 3.23 -5.55 -2.26
CA SER A 19 3.66 -6.87 -2.75
C SER A 19 5.12 -6.86 -3.19
N THR A 20 5.52 -5.81 -3.92
CA THR A 20 6.90 -5.63 -4.38
C THR A 20 7.88 -5.48 -3.22
N LEU A 21 7.58 -4.64 -2.22
CA LEU A 21 8.45 -4.44 -1.04
C LEU A 21 8.56 -5.70 -0.18
N LEU A 22 7.47 -6.43 0.00
CA LEU A 22 7.50 -7.70 0.74
C LEU A 22 8.36 -8.73 0.01
N LYS A 23 8.22 -8.81 -1.32
CA LYS A 23 9.01 -9.72 -2.15
C LYS A 23 10.50 -9.38 -2.15
N SER A 24 10.88 -8.10 -2.18
CA SER A 24 12.28 -7.70 -2.05
C SER A 24 12.89 -8.06 -0.68
N HIS A 25 12.05 -8.24 0.34
CA HIS A 25 12.45 -8.74 1.67
C HIS A 25 12.27 -10.25 1.86
N GLY A 26 12.09 -11.01 0.78
CA GLY A 26 12.02 -12.48 0.80
C GLY A 26 10.63 -13.07 1.09
N VAL A 27 9.58 -12.24 1.13
CA VAL A 27 8.19 -12.70 1.31
C VAL A 27 7.47 -12.68 -0.04
N ASP A 28 7.30 -13.86 -0.67
CA ASP A 28 6.72 -13.97 -2.01
C ASP A 28 5.18 -13.86 -2.01
N PHE A 29 4.66 -12.69 -1.66
CA PHE A 29 3.24 -12.37 -1.74
C PHE A 29 2.93 -11.66 -3.05
N ASN A 30 1.92 -12.15 -3.77
CA ASN A 30 1.38 -11.45 -4.94
C ASN A 30 0.35 -10.37 -4.52
N GLU A 31 -0.06 -9.56 -5.50
CA GLU A 31 -0.98 -8.45 -5.26
C GLU A 31 -2.33 -8.91 -4.66
N ALA A 32 -2.87 -10.05 -5.11
CA ALA A 32 -4.14 -10.59 -4.62
C ALA A 32 -4.06 -10.99 -3.14
N MET A 33 -2.93 -11.58 -2.70
CA MET A 33 -2.69 -11.91 -1.30
C MET A 33 -2.61 -10.66 -0.42
N VAL A 34 -1.92 -9.61 -0.89
CA VAL A 34 -1.87 -8.31 -0.20
C VAL A 34 -3.27 -7.70 -0.09
N PHE A 35 -4.08 -7.78 -1.15
CA PHE A 35 -5.48 -7.34 -1.16
C PHE A 35 -6.33 -8.10 -0.14
N GLY A 36 -6.18 -9.43 -0.09
CA GLY A 36 -6.87 -10.29 0.87
C GLY A 36 -6.50 -9.97 2.31
N LEU A 37 -5.20 -9.87 2.61
CA LEU A 37 -4.69 -9.49 3.93
C LEU A 37 -5.19 -8.11 4.37
N ALA A 38 -5.27 -7.16 3.45
CA ALA A 38 -5.82 -5.84 3.73
C ALA A 38 -7.34 -5.82 3.91
N SER A 39 -8.04 -6.94 3.67
CA SER A 39 -9.51 -6.99 3.59
C SER A 39 -10.03 -5.86 2.69
N ALA A 40 -9.43 -5.72 1.50
CA ALA A 40 -9.64 -4.59 0.61
C ALA A 40 -10.91 -4.70 -0.26
N LEU A 41 -11.49 -5.89 -0.35
CA LEU A 41 -12.83 -6.11 -0.90
C LEU A 41 -13.86 -5.81 0.21
N THR A 42 -14.39 -4.60 0.20
CA THR A 42 -15.37 -4.15 1.20
C THR A 42 -16.65 -3.70 0.52
N PHE A 43 -17.80 -4.02 1.10
CA PHE A 43 -19.08 -3.46 0.72
C PHE A 43 -19.78 -2.95 1.98
N VAL A 44 -20.29 -1.72 1.93
CA VAL A 44 -21.01 -1.07 3.02
C VAL A 44 -22.25 -0.43 2.44
N TYR A 45 -23.40 -0.76 3.03
CA TYR A 45 -24.70 -0.15 2.74
C TYR A 45 -25.27 0.39 4.06
N ILE A 46 -25.42 1.71 4.17
CA ILE A 46 -25.95 2.37 5.37
C ILE A 46 -27.15 3.23 4.97
N PRO A 47 -28.40 2.75 5.17
CA PRO A 47 -29.62 3.46 4.75
C PRO A 47 -29.95 4.69 5.60
N LEU A 48 -29.43 4.75 6.83
CA LEU A 48 -29.68 5.83 7.78
C LEU A 48 -28.83 7.09 7.51
N VAL A 49 -27.64 6.90 6.91
CA VAL A 49 -26.73 8.01 6.58
C VAL A 49 -26.91 8.34 5.12
N LYS A 50 -27.37 9.56 4.81
CA LYS A 50 -27.59 10.02 3.45
C LYS A 50 -26.47 10.94 2.97
N ILE A 51 -25.91 10.65 1.80
CA ILE A 51 -25.03 11.58 1.06
C ILE A 51 -25.79 11.98 -0.21
N ASN A 52 -25.94 13.29 -0.44
CA ASN A 52 -26.69 13.82 -1.58
C ASN A 52 -28.11 13.24 -1.70
N GLY A 53 -28.78 13.01 -0.57
CA GLY A 53 -30.14 12.44 -0.52
C GLY A 53 -30.23 10.93 -0.73
N MET A 54 -29.14 10.25 -1.07
CA MET A 54 -29.09 8.80 -1.29
C MET A 54 -28.46 8.07 -0.09
N PRO A 55 -28.89 6.83 0.21
CA PRO A 55 -28.20 5.95 1.16
C PRO A 55 -26.70 5.88 0.88
N LEU A 56 -25.89 5.87 1.94
CA LEU A 56 -24.46 5.69 1.80
C LEU A 56 -24.17 4.27 1.30
N ILE A 57 -23.61 4.17 0.09
CA ILE A 57 -23.08 2.93 -0.48
C ILE A 57 -21.59 3.13 -0.74
N SER A 58 -20.76 2.24 -0.21
CA SER A 58 -19.31 2.24 -0.47
C SER A 58 -18.81 0.85 -0.78
N TYR A 59 -17.96 0.77 -1.81
CA TYR A 59 -17.21 -0.42 -2.20
C TYR A 59 -15.69 -0.18 -2.19
N ARG A 60 -15.25 0.98 -1.70
CA ARG A 60 -13.85 1.39 -1.69
C ARG A 60 -13.34 1.54 -0.28
N MET A 61 -12.12 1.07 -0.06
CA MET A 61 -11.41 1.39 1.16
C MET A 61 -10.85 2.82 1.11
N PRO A 62 -10.71 3.48 2.27
CA PRO A 62 -10.00 4.76 2.36
C PRO A 62 -8.55 4.63 1.85
N PRO A 63 -7.96 5.70 1.32
CA PRO A 63 -6.57 5.68 0.85
C PRO A 63 -5.62 5.28 1.98
N ARG A 64 -4.51 4.61 1.65
CA ARG A 64 -3.47 4.13 2.59
C ARG A 64 -3.93 3.04 3.58
N SER A 65 -5.19 2.61 3.53
CA SER A 65 -5.72 1.56 4.41
C SER A 65 -5.02 0.21 4.18
N ILE A 66 -4.73 -0.14 2.93
CA ILE A 66 -4.01 -1.36 2.54
C ILE A 66 -2.64 -1.42 3.22
N ILE A 67 -1.83 -0.37 3.01
CA ILE A 67 -0.49 -0.23 3.58
C ILE A 67 -0.53 -0.39 5.11
N LYS A 68 -1.46 0.31 5.78
CA LYS A 68 -1.59 0.26 7.25
C LYS A 68 -1.97 -1.13 7.76
N LYS A 69 -2.99 -1.76 7.16
CA LYS A 69 -3.49 -3.07 7.60
C LYS A 69 -2.46 -4.17 7.40
N VAL A 70 -1.84 -4.23 6.22
CA VAL A 70 -0.80 -5.21 5.90
C VAL A 70 0.39 -5.02 6.83
N SER A 71 0.83 -3.78 7.06
CA SER A 71 1.95 -3.50 7.98
C SER A 71 1.64 -3.97 9.41
N LYS A 72 0.42 -3.71 9.88
CA LYS A 72 -0.04 -4.12 11.22
C LYS A 72 -0.11 -5.64 11.37
N LEU A 73 -0.68 -6.35 10.39
CA LEU A 73 -0.86 -7.80 10.43
C LEU A 73 0.47 -8.55 10.35
N LEU A 74 1.36 -8.11 9.46
CA LEU A 74 2.68 -8.73 9.28
C LEU A 74 3.72 -8.24 10.30
N LYS A 75 3.34 -7.33 11.21
CA LYS A 75 4.22 -6.70 12.21
C LYS A 75 5.48 -6.08 11.59
N VAL A 76 5.38 -5.58 10.37
CA VAL A 76 6.49 -4.91 9.67
C VAL A 76 6.55 -3.43 10.06
N ARG A 77 7.77 -2.91 10.23
CA ARG A 77 7.99 -1.49 10.50
C ARG A 77 8.13 -0.73 9.19
N LEU A 78 7.10 0.01 8.83
CA LEU A 78 7.15 0.88 7.65
C LEU A 78 7.48 2.32 8.07
N LYS A 79 8.57 2.87 7.54
CA LYS A 79 8.89 4.30 7.65
C LYS A 79 8.25 5.04 6.48
N ILE A 80 7.39 6.01 6.79
CA ILE A 80 6.75 6.87 5.78
C ILE A 80 7.21 8.30 6.01
N GLN A 81 7.75 8.92 4.97
CA GLN A 81 8.20 10.31 5.00
C GLN A 81 7.43 11.11 3.95
N LYS A 82 7.20 12.41 4.23
CA LYS A 82 6.62 13.36 3.28
C LYS A 82 7.66 14.43 2.99
N PHE A 83 7.85 14.72 1.72
CA PHE A 83 8.81 15.72 1.26
C PHE A 83 8.07 16.93 0.68
N ARG A 84 8.65 18.12 0.86
CA ARG A 84 8.06 19.38 0.37
C ARG A 84 8.48 19.72 -1.06
N SER A 85 9.54 19.11 -1.56
CA SER A 85 10.03 19.29 -2.93
C SER A 85 10.58 17.97 -3.48
N SER A 86 10.69 17.90 -4.81
CA SER A 86 11.19 16.71 -5.50
C SER A 86 12.66 16.44 -5.18
N GLU A 87 13.46 17.50 -5.03
CA GLU A 87 14.90 17.41 -4.79
C GLU A 87 15.19 16.75 -3.43
N ILE A 88 14.44 17.13 -2.38
CA ILE A 88 14.56 16.52 -1.05
C ILE A 88 14.11 15.06 -1.09
N GLY A 89 13.05 14.76 -1.86
CA GLY A 89 12.59 13.39 -2.05
C GLY A 89 13.63 12.49 -2.73
N GLN A 90 14.29 13.01 -3.77
CA GLN A 90 15.37 12.30 -4.46
C GLN A 90 16.56 12.03 -3.53
N GLN A 91 17.01 13.04 -2.78
CA GLN A 91 18.10 12.86 -1.81
C GLN A 91 17.78 11.81 -0.75
N ALA A 92 16.53 11.77 -0.27
CA ALA A 92 16.10 10.76 0.70
C ALA A 92 16.05 9.36 0.09
N LEU A 93 15.66 9.23 -1.18
CA LEU A 93 15.69 7.98 -1.93
C LEU A 93 17.12 7.49 -2.12
N ASP A 94 18.02 8.35 -2.60
CA ASP A 94 19.43 8.01 -2.84
C ASP A 94 20.10 7.54 -1.55
N LYS A 95 19.83 8.23 -0.43
CA LYS A 95 20.29 7.81 0.90
C LYS A 95 19.76 6.43 1.28
N ALA A 96 18.47 6.17 1.08
CA ALA A 96 17.88 4.87 1.40
C ALA A 96 18.46 3.73 0.54
N LEU A 97 18.81 4.01 -0.72
CA LEU A 97 19.46 3.05 -1.60
C LEU A 97 20.92 2.78 -1.22
N ALA A 98 21.62 3.76 -0.62
CA ALA A 98 22.99 3.59 -0.14
C ALA A 98 23.09 2.86 1.22
N GLU A 99 22.04 2.91 2.03
CA GLU A 99 21.97 2.24 3.34
C GLU A 99 21.54 0.76 3.27
N ASN A 100 21.07 0.28 2.11
CA ASN A 100 20.67 -1.12 1.86
C ASN A 100 21.74 -1.89 1.07
#